data_AF-A0A3N7DD86-F1
#
_entry.id   AF-A0A3N7DD86-F1
#
_cell.length_a   1.000
_cell.length_b   1.000
_cell.length_c   1.000
_cell.angle_alpha   90.00
_cell.angle_beta   90.00
_cell.angle_gamma   90.00
#
_symmetry.space_group_name_H-M   'P 1'
#
loop_
_entity.id
_entity.type
_entity.pdbx_description
1 polymer ?
#
loop_
_entity_poly.entity_id
_entity_poly.type
_entity_poly.pdbx_seq_one_letter_code
_entity_poly.pdbx_strand_id
1 'polypeptide(L)'
;MQKYFLLILISLSGCIATMKACTIFSCSRGGEVFAAANEDDTTPFTRIWYNPSTKDRYASVCFGAPDMQIAAAMNEHGLFFDYTAANYDLSKLNLTNPYPGDIMWEVLGKCKTVKEAMVILKKYDYVSSSKVLIADKEGNSIMVNPKGIVEKTGEFQVNANCNMINGKLSCLRPEMATEMLSASKENNVGFLKKILDKTHQEGELNTLYSAIYDLKKGIIYVYLFHDYNTVYTIDLKSELKKGYRIENLADHFPVSFAYENFSKNHSLYLKESIFQEMKDKGIDTTIDHYIAESEKLSPKNEKLNAALLEAALQLIKYSWNEHDNGSEWGYWFSKPQGYDIKKYKDNRLASAEKLLSYLSAHENKDLKLRNFMYEISGYINLVQGNTKTGKEFYAKSISNPEEAYPVTLTRGNEIMKRLNK
;
A
#
# COMPACT_ATOMS: atom_id res chain seq x y z
N MET A 1 -12.07 29.52 -32.56
CA MET A 1 -10.69 29.19 -32.17
C MET A 1 -10.55 29.34 -30.67
N GLN A 2 -10.50 28.24 -29.92
CA GLN A 2 -10.04 28.23 -28.52
C GLN A 2 -9.59 26.79 -28.23
N LYS A 3 -8.27 26.57 -28.20
CA LYS A 3 -7.70 25.24 -27.94
C LYS A 3 -7.62 25.04 -26.42
N TYR A 4 -8.62 24.39 -25.85
CA TYR A 4 -8.51 23.87 -24.49
C TYR A 4 -7.72 22.57 -24.54
N PHE A 5 -6.40 22.66 -24.34
CA PHE A 5 -5.55 21.50 -24.13
C PHE A 5 -5.90 20.87 -22.78
N LEU A 6 -6.37 19.62 -22.81
CA LEU A 6 -6.53 18.82 -21.60
C LEU A 6 -5.15 18.36 -21.14
N LEU A 7 -4.49 19.18 -20.31
CA LEU A 7 -3.35 18.73 -19.52
C LEU A 7 -3.88 17.85 -18.38
N ILE A 8 -3.93 16.54 -18.61
CA ILE A 8 -3.79 15.58 -17.51
C ILE A 8 -2.37 15.77 -16.99
N LEU A 9 -2.25 16.65 -15.99
CA LEU A 9 -1.00 16.87 -15.29
C LEU A 9 -0.76 15.66 -14.40
N ILE A 10 -0.15 14.60 -14.96
CA ILE A 10 0.69 13.73 -14.14
C ILE A 10 1.76 14.66 -13.59
N SER A 11 1.65 14.99 -12.31
CA SER A 11 2.45 16.05 -11.70
C SER A 11 3.90 15.61 -11.57
N LEU A 12 4.68 15.87 -12.63
CA LEU A 12 6.09 16.27 -12.52
C LEU A 12 6.16 17.69 -11.90
N SER A 13 5.51 17.83 -10.75
CA SER A 13 5.70 18.96 -9.87
C SER A 13 7.10 18.85 -9.32
N GLY A 14 7.99 19.71 -9.81
CA GLY A 14 9.13 20.19 -9.04
C GLY A 14 8.66 21.02 -7.83
N CYS A 15 7.73 20.50 -7.04
CA CYS A 15 7.42 20.99 -5.72
C CYS A 15 8.51 20.49 -4.79
N ILE A 16 9.14 21.42 -4.09
CA ILE A 16 9.86 21.11 -2.85
C ILE A 16 8.77 20.74 -1.84
N ALA A 17 8.31 19.48 -1.87
CA ALA A 17 7.31 18.94 -0.97
C ALA A 17 7.93 18.68 0.41
N THR A 18 8.28 19.76 1.11
CA THR A 18 8.64 19.75 2.53
C THR A 18 7.40 19.55 3.36
N MET A 19 7.08 18.29 3.66
CA MET A 19 6.58 17.76 4.95
C MET A 19 6.10 16.32 4.70
N LYS A 20 6.77 15.33 5.32
CA LYS A 20 6.38 13.91 5.36
C LYS A 20 6.61 13.42 6.78
N ALA A 21 5.67 12.65 7.33
CA ALA A 21 5.51 12.63 8.79
C ALA A 21 5.39 11.26 9.55
N CYS A 22 5.03 10.11 8.97
CA CYS A 22 4.97 8.82 9.70
C CYS A 22 6.09 8.60 10.77
N THR A 23 5.70 8.45 12.05
CA THR A 23 6.60 8.28 13.22
C THR A 23 6.38 6.92 13.87
N ILE A 24 7.46 6.15 14.02
CA ILE A 24 7.43 4.75 14.46
C ILE A 24 8.45 4.56 15.59
N PHE A 25 8.13 3.75 16.59
CA PHE A 25 9.08 3.37 17.64
C PHE A 25 8.85 1.95 18.14
N SER A 26 9.95 1.27 18.50
CA SER A 26 9.93 0.00 19.26
C SER A 26 10.33 0.27 20.71
N CYS A 27 9.75 -0.47 21.66
CA CYS A 27 10.18 -0.45 23.05
C CYS A 27 10.10 -1.83 23.73
N SER A 28 11.21 -2.22 24.34
CA SER A 28 11.42 -3.47 25.07
C SER A 28 11.97 -3.18 26.47
N ARG A 29 11.11 -3.20 27.49
CA ARG A 29 11.48 -3.04 28.91
C ARG A 29 10.40 -3.63 29.82
N GLY A 30 10.77 -3.98 31.04
CA GLY A 30 9.84 -4.53 32.04
C GLY A 30 9.22 -5.88 31.68
N GLY A 31 9.83 -6.63 30.75
CA GLY A 31 9.28 -7.87 30.22
C GLY A 31 8.33 -7.69 29.03
N GLU A 32 7.78 -6.50 28.81
CA GLU A 32 6.90 -6.21 27.67
C GLU A 32 7.70 -5.75 26.44
N VAL A 33 7.16 -6.03 25.25
CA VAL A 33 7.75 -5.63 23.97
C VAL A 33 6.65 -5.15 23.02
N PHE A 34 6.77 -3.90 22.59
CA PHE A 34 5.83 -3.24 21.69
C PHE A 34 6.55 -2.58 20.51
N ALA A 35 5.80 -2.43 19.41
CA ALA A 35 6.03 -1.36 18.44
C ALA A 35 4.80 -0.45 18.40
N ALA A 36 4.98 0.81 17.99
CA ALA A 36 3.90 1.77 17.86
C ALA A 36 4.19 2.77 16.74
N ALA A 37 3.16 3.20 16.03
CA ALA A 37 3.27 4.05 14.86
C ALA A 37 2.10 5.03 14.70
N ASN A 38 2.42 6.22 14.19
CA ASN A 38 1.48 7.14 13.55
C ASN A 38 1.74 7.05 12.04
N GLU A 39 0.74 6.65 11.26
CA GLU A 39 0.84 6.57 9.80
C GLU A 39 0.23 7.81 9.16
N ASP A 40 1.05 8.58 8.43
CA ASP A 40 0.70 9.92 7.94
C ASP A 40 0.64 9.93 6.40
N ASP A 41 -0.56 10.01 5.82
CA ASP A 41 -0.80 10.09 4.37
C ASP A 41 -1.96 11.05 4.04
N THR A 42 -2.18 11.33 2.76
CA THR A 42 -3.30 12.11 2.22
C THR A 42 -4.49 11.26 1.79
N THR A 43 -4.34 9.92 1.75
CA THR A 43 -5.29 8.95 1.18
C THR A 43 -6.05 8.21 2.28
N PRO A 44 -7.27 8.65 2.68
CA PRO A 44 -7.93 8.15 3.90
C PRO A 44 -8.23 6.65 3.95
N PHE A 45 -8.29 6.01 2.80
CA PHE A 45 -8.94 4.72 2.60
C PHE A 45 -8.05 3.50 2.95
N THR A 46 -7.40 3.55 4.11
CA THR A 46 -6.51 2.49 4.60
C THR A 46 -7.19 1.12 4.56
N ARG A 47 -6.49 0.14 4.00
CA ARG A 47 -6.89 -1.27 4.00
C ARG A 47 -6.19 -2.02 5.10
N ILE A 48 -6.92 -2.97 5.69
CA ILE A 48 -6.36 -4.06 6.48
C ILE A 48 -6.55 -5.33 5.65
N TRP A 49 -5.53 -6.18 5.56
CA TRP A 49 -5.73 -7.52 5.00
C TRP A 49 -5.09 -8.60 5.86
N TYR A 50 -5.81 -9.71 5.96
CA TYR A 50 -5.53 -10.82 6.85
C TYR A 50 -5.11 -12.00 5.99
N ASN A 51 -3.89 -12.50 6.20
CA ASN A 51 -3.27 -13.53 5.39
C ASN A 51 -3.08 -14.78 6.25
N PRO A 52 -3.91 -15.83 6.10
CA PRO A 52 -3.68 -17.12 6.75
C PRO A 52 -2.32 -17.71 6.40
N SER A 53 -1.78 -18.56 7.27
CA SER A 53 -0.54 -19.29 7.00
C SER A 53 -0.72 -20.22 5.81
N THR A 54 0.30 -20.30 4.96
CA THR A 54 0.39 -21.28 3.88
C THR A 54 1.50 -22.29 4.19
N LYS A 55 1.70 -23.26 3.30
CA LYS A 55 2.83 -24.21 3.41
C LYS A 55 4.19 -23.50 3.49
N ASP A 56 4.34 -22.38 2.78
CA ASP A 56 5.63 -21.73 2.53
C ASP A 56 5.74 -20.33 3.17
N ARG A 57 4.70 -19.86 3.88
CA ARG A 57 4.62 -18.51 4.47
C ARG A 57 3.83 -18.48 5.79
N TYR A 58 4.34 -17.77 6.80
CA TYR A 58 3.63 -17.48 8.05
C TYR A 58 2.42 -16.58 7.82
N ALA A 59 1.42 -16.72 8.70
CA ALA A 59 0.24 -15.89 8.72
C ALA A 59 0.57 -14.45 9.15
N SER A 60 -0.14 -13.46 8.61
CA SER A 60 0.13 -12.04 8.90
C SER A 60 -1.09 -11.13 8.76
N VAL A 61 -1.06 -10.00 9.45
CA VAL A 61 -1.97 -8.87 9.25
C VAL A 61 -1.18 -7.69 8.72
N CYS A 62 -1.67 -7.10 7.65
CA CYS A 62 -1.03 -6.02 6.91
C CYS A 62 -1.95 -4.80 6.83
N PHE A 63 -1.35 -3.62 6.82
CA PHE A 63 -1.98 -2.31 6.64
C PHE A 63 -1.35 -1.61 5.44
N GLY A 64 -2.13 -0.80 4.73
CA GLY A 64 -1.63 -0.03 3.59
C GLY A 64 -2.70 0.77 2.85
N ALA A 65 -2.28 1.42 1.77
CA ALA A 65 -3.18 2.19 0.90
C ALA A 65 -4.03 1.28 -0.01
N PRO A 66 -5.08 1.81 -0.68
CA PRO A 66 -5.89 1.04 -1.63
C PRO A 66 -5.12 0.44 -2.82
N ASP A 67 -3.88 0.87 -3.08
CA ASP A 67 -3.05 0.26 -4.12
C ASP A 67 -2.49 -1.13 -3.74
N MET A 68 -2.72 -1.57 -2.51
CA MET A 68 -2.23 -2.80 -1.89
C MET A 68 -0.70 -2.84 -1.69
N GLN A 69 -0.04 -1.69 -1.64
CA GLN A 69 1.31 -1.59 -1.09
C GLN A 69 1.27 -1.72 0.44
N ILE A 70 2.17 -2.52 1.01
CA ILE A 70 2.27 -2.72 2.46
C ILE A 70 2.95 -1.51 3.10
N ALA A 71 2.26 -0.82 4.01
CA ALA A 71 2.84 0.23 4.86
C ALA A 71 3.41 -0.37 6.15
N ALA A 72 2.58 -1.13 6.87
CA ALA A 72 2.93 -1.79 8.12
C ALA A 72 2.39 -3.22 8.16
N ALA A 73 3.07 -4.14 8.85
CA ALA A 73 2.58 -5.50 9.04
C ALA A 73 3.13 -6.17 10.31
N MET A 74 2.39 -7.15 10.82
CA MET A 74 2.86 -8.07 11.86
C MET A 74 2.46 -9.52 11.53
N ASN A 75 3.39 -10.45 11.69
CA ASN A 75 3.11 -11.88 11.52
C ASN A 75 2.72 -12.59 12.84
N GLU A 76 2.19 -13.80 12.73
CA GLU A 76 1.75 -14.66 13.86
C GLU A 76 2.86 -14.98 14.89
N HIS A 77 4.12 -14.65 14.59
CA HIS A 77 5.25 -14.86 15.47
C HIS A 77 5.69 -13.59 16.21
N GLY A 78 5.06 -12.44 15.94
CA GLY A 78 5.38 -11.16 16.56
C GLY A 78 6.55 -10.44 15.88
N LEU A 79 6.88 -10.80 14.63
CA LEU A 79 7.77 -9.99 13.78
C LEU A 79 6.92 -8.90 13.13
N PHE A 80 7.27 -7.66 13.42
CA PHE A 80 6.65 -6.45 12.93
C PHE A 80 7.60 -5.70 11.99
N PHE A 81 7.06 -5.06 10.95
CA PHE A 81 7.74 -4.00 10.23
C PHE A 81 6.79 -2.86 9.90
N ASP A 82 7.35 -1.66 9.74
CA ASP A 82 6.62 -0.47 9.28
C ASP A 82 7.58 0.54 8.62
N TYR A 83 7.11 1.18 7.54
CA TYR A 83 7.88 2.07 6.69
C TYR A 83 7.71 3.54 7.06
N THR A 84 8.83 4.24 7.22
CA THR A 84 8.83 5.71 7.14
C THR A 84 9.31 6.14 5.77
N ALA A 85 8.58 7.03 5.10
CA ALA A 85 9.07 7.67 3.87
C ALA A 85 10.51 8.20 4.02
N ALA A 86 11.27 8.24 2.95
CA ALA A 86 12.50 9.00 2.90
C ALA A 86 12.74 9.45 1.46
N ASN A 87 13.74 10.29 1.28
CA ASN A 87 14.09 10.89 -0.01
C ASN A 87 15.45 10.37 -0.48
N TYR A 88 15.69 9.05 -0.35
CA TYR A 88 16.89 8.43 -0.91
C TYR A 88 16.79 8.37 -2.43
N ASP A 89 17.79 8.94 -3.11
CA ASP A 89 17.90 8.88 -4.56
C ASP A 89 18.45 7.52 -5.00
N LEU A 90 17.55 6.65 -5.46
CA LEU A 90 17.89 5.30 -5.90
C LEU A 90 18.81 5.29 -7.13
N SER A 91 18.83 6.34 -7.95
CA SER A 91 19.72 6.43 -9.12
C SER A 91 21.20 6.57 -8.75
N LYS A 92 21.49 6.96 -7.50
CA LYS A 92 22.85 7.09 -6.95
C LYS A 92 23.33 5.84 -6.20
N LEU A 93 22.52 4.79 -6.11
CA LEU A 93 22.90 3.54 -5.43
C LEU A 93 23.58 2.58 -6.41
N ASN A 94 24.71 2.00 -5.99
CA ASN A 94 25.36 0.92 -6.72
C ASN A 94 24.71 -0.43 -6.34
N LEU A 95 23.58 -0.74 -6.97
CA LEU A 95 22.84 -1.98 -6.76
C LEU A 95 23.49 -3.12 -7.55
N THR A 96 23.90 -4.18 -6.86
CA THR A 96 24.61 -5.35 -7.40
C THR A 96 23.84 -6.66 -7.24
N ASN A 97 23.01 -6.78 -6.21
CA ASN A 97 22.13 -7.91 -5.94
C ASN A 97 20.78 -7.46 -5.35
N PRO A 98 19.95 -6.71 -6.11
CA PRO A 98 18.62 -6.31 -5.66
C PRO A 98 17.68 -7.52 -5.53
N TYR A 99 16.81 -7.53 -4.51
CA TYR A 99 15.75 -8.53 -4.44
C TYR A 99 14.72 -8.28 -5.56
N PRO A 100 14.29 -9.31 -6.33
CA PRO A 100 13.49 -9.11 -7.55
C PRO A 100 11.97 -8.91 -7.32
N GLY A 101 11.54 -8.85 -6.06
CA GLY A 101 10.16 -8.61 -5.61
C GLY A 101 10.11 -7.63 -4.43
N ASP A 102 9.18 -7.80 -3.48
CA ASP A 102 9.28 -7.13 -2.17
C ASP A 102 10.05 -8.00 -1.15
N ILE A 103 11.13 -7.44 -0.61
CA ILE A 103 11.97 -8.09 0.40
C ILE A 103 11.34 -8.06 1.80
N MET A 104 10.52 -7.06 2.14
CA MET A 104 9.82 -7.06 3.44
C MET A 104 8.70 -8.08 3.47
N TRP A 105 7.98 -8.26 2.36
CA TRP A 105 7.08 -9.39 2.19
C TRP A 105 7.80 -10.74 2.40
N GLU A 106 8.98 -10.94 1.80
CA GLU A 106 9.76 -12.18 2.03
C GLU A 106 10.16 -12.37 3.50
N VAL A 107 10.64 -11.32 4.17
CA VAL A 107 10.97 -11.33 5.61
C VAL A 107 9.75 -11.67 6.47
N LEU A 108 8.62 -11.00 6.27
CA LEU A 108 7.40 -11.21 7.04
C LEU A 108 6.87 -12.65 6.91
N GLY A 109 6.95 -13.22 5.71
CA GLY A 109 6.49 -14.57 5.44
C GLY A 109 7.41 -15.69 5.94
N LYS A 110 8.71 -15.42 6.17
CA LYS A 110 9.70 -16.48 6.43
C LYS A 110 10.49 -16.33 7.73
N CYS A 111 10.43 -15.18 8.39
CA CYS A 111 11.19 -14.92 9.62
C CYS A 111 10.28 -14.80 10.85
N LYS A 112 10.73 -15.33 11.98
CA LYS A 112 10.09 -15.20 13.31
C LYS A 112 10.72 -14.09 14.16
N THR A 113 11.95 -13.71 13.81
CA THR A 113 12.81 -12.81 14.59
C THR A 113 13.57 -11.85 13.67
N VAL A 114 14.04 -10.74 14.23
CA VAL A 114 14.96 -9.79 13.59
C VAL A 114 16.27 -10.45 13.22
N LYS A 115 16.73 -11.45 14.00
CA LYS A 115 17.94 -12.23 13.70
C LYS A 115 17.80 -13.02 12.40
N GLU A 116 16.66 -13.69 12.20
CA GLU A 116 16.33 -14.37 10.94
C GLU A 116 16.16 -13.36 9.79
N ALA A 117 15.48 -12.24 10.03
CA ALA A 117 15.31 -11.17 9.04
C ALA A 117 16.67 -10.64 8.55
N MET A 118 17.63 -10.41 9.45
CA MET A 118 18.98 -9.96 9.10
C MET A 118 19.72 -10.93 8.17
N VAL A 119 19.45 -12.24 8.22
CA VAL A 119 20.08 -13.21 7.30
C VAL A 119 19.60 -12.98 5.86
N ILE A 120 18.32 -12.67 5.66
CA ILE A 120 17.77 -12.32 4.34
C ILE A 120 18.27 -10.93 3.92
N LEU A 121 18.20 -9.95 4.82
CA LEU A 121 18.50 -8.55 4.51
C LEU A 121 19.98 -8.29 4.22
N LYS A 122 20.90 -9.05 4.82
CA LYS A 122 22.35 -8.95 4.51
C LYS A 122 22.74 -9.62 3.18
N LYS A 123 21.82 -10.33 2.53
CA LYS A 123 22.05 -11.00 1.24
C LYS A 123 21.73 -10.11 0.03
N TYR A 124 20.81 -9.16 0.16
CA TYR A 124 20.25 -8.39 -0.95
C TYR A 124 20.35 -6.89 -0.72
N ASP A 125 20.46 -6.11 -1.80
CA ASP A 125 20.41 -4.66 -1.71
C ASP A 125 18.99 -4.17 -1.38
N TYR A 126 18.89 -3.19 -0.48
CA TYR A 126 17.63 -2.58 -0.10
C TYR A 126 17.19 -1.53 -1.14
N VAL A 127 16.34 -1.94 -2.08
CA VAL A 127 15.83 -1.10 -3.17
C VAL A 127 14.51 -0.41 -2.80
N SER A 128 14.57 0.50 -1.83
CA SER A 128 13.44 1.38 -1.53
C SER A 128 13.93 2.77 -1.12
N SER A 129 13.20 3.80 -1.52
CA SER A 129 13.46 5.19 -1.13
C SER A 129 13.06 5.47 0.33
N SER A 130 12.40 4.53 1.01
CA SER A 130 11.99 4.61 2.42
C SER A 130 13.10 4.19 3.41
N LYS A 131 12.79 4.27 4.70
CA LYS A 131 13.42 3.45 5.75
C LYS A 131 12.34 2.50 6.28
N VAL A 132 12.73 1.35 6.82
CA VAL A 132 11.83 0.45 7.55
C VAL A 132 12.37 0.20 8.95
N LEU A 133 11.49 0.25 9.95
CA LEU A 133 11.79 -0.25 11.30
C LEU A 133 11.23 -1.67 11.39
N ILE A 134 12.04 -2.63 11.83
CA ILE A 134 11.65 -4.03 12.04
C ILE A 134 11.88 -4.36 13.51
N ALA A 135 10.91 -4.97 14.19
CA ALA A 135 11.01 -5.36 15.59
C ALA A 135 10.44 -6.77 15.82
N ASP A 136 10.94 -7.49 16.82
CA ASP A 136 10.40 -8.81 17.21
C ASP A 136 10.02 -8.89 18.68
N LYS A 137 9.27 -9.96 19.03
CA LYS A 137 8.85 -10.27 20.40
C LYS A 137 9.97 -10.56 21.41
N GLU A 138 11.21 -10.77 20.97
CA GLU A 138 12.36 -10.90 21.88
C GLU A 138 12.82 -9.53 22.38
N GLY A 139 12.39 -8.45 21.73
CA GLY A 139 12.83 -7.08 22.02
C GLY A 139 14.00 -6.63 21.15
N ASN A 140 14.36 -7.39 20.10
CA ASN A 140 15.30 -6.91 19.09
C ASN A 140 14.57 -5.89 18.18
N SER A 141 15.28 -4.88 17.68
CA SER A 141 14.82 -4.14 16.50
C SER A 141 15.99 -3.59 15.67
N ILE A 142 15.72 -3.37 14.40
CA ILE A 142 16.63 -2.78 13.42
C ILE A 142 15.93 -1.68 12.62
N MET A 143 16.67 -0.68 12.20
CA MET A 143 16.29 0.19 11.08
C MET A 143 17.06 -0.22 9.84
N VAL A 144 16.39 -0.36 8.71
CA VAL A 144 16.99 -0.68 7.40
C VAL A 144 16.71 0.47 6.43
N ASN A 145 17.73 0.88 5.67
CA ASN A 145 17.62 1.87 4.62
C ASN A 145 18.77 1.67 3.61
N PRO A 146 18.82 2.40 2.48
CA PRO A 146 19.87 2.22 1.45
C PRO A 146 21.33 2.42 1.91
N LYS A 147 21.57 3.00 3.10
CA LYS A 147 22.92 3.13 3.69
C LYS A 147 23.31 1.97 4.62
N GLY A 148 22.41 1.01 4.86
CA GLY A 148 22.66 -0.17 5.70
C GLY A 148 21.64 -0.38 6.81
N ILE A 149 22.04 -1.20 7.79
CA ILE A 149 21.22 -1.66 8.92
C ILE A 149 21.76 -1.05 10.22
N VAL A 150 20.88 -0.55 11.08
CA VAL A 150 21.20 -0.02 12.42
C VAL A 150 20.42 -0.79 13.49
N GLU A 151 21.12 -1.59 14.28
CA GLU A 151 20.56 -2.32 15.43
C GLU A 151 20.22 -1.39 16.60
N LYS A 152 19.13 -1.69 17.32
CA LYS A 152 18.72 -0.95 18.52
C LYS A 152 19.74 -1.09 19.64
N THR A 153 20.20 0.03 20.18
CA THR A 153 20.96 0.10 21.43
C THR A 153 20.02 0.48 22.58
N GLY A 154 19.97 -0.37 23.62
CA GLY A 154 19.12 -0.13 24.80
C GLY A 154 17.64 -0.51 24.63
N GLU A 155 16.78 0.16 25.42
CA GLU A 155 15.38 -0.22 25.63
C GLU A 155 14.42 0.18 24.49
N PHE A 156 14.78 1.12 23.62
CA PHE A 156 13.87 1.62 22.57
C PHE A 156 14.62 2.12 21.32
N GLN A 157 13.93 2.19 20.18
CA GLN A 157 14.45 2.74 18.92
C GLN A 157 13.34 3.53 18.22
N VAL A 158 13.61 4.77 17.83
CA VAL A 158 12.66 5.65 17.16
C VAL A 158 13.10 5.87 15.71
N ASN A 159 12.16 5.80 14.78
CA ASN A 159 12.33 6.13 13.37
C ASN A 159 11.27 7.14 12.92
N ALA A 160 11.66 8.07 12.06
CA ALA A 160 10.76 9.03 11.43
C ALA A 160 11.30 9.44 10.05
N ASN A 161 10.39 9.87 9.18
CA ASN A 161 10.63 10.37 7.82
C ASN A 161 11.01 11.86 7.74
N CYS A 162 11.55 12.42 8.82
CA CYS A 162 11.88 13.84 8.87
C CYS A 162 13.19 14.15 8.16
N ASN A 163 13.19 15.27 7.42
CA ASN A 163 14.37 15.76 6.70
C ASN A 163 15.36 16.41 7.66
N MET A 164 16.64 16.42 7.28
CA MET A 164 17.64 17.27 7.94
C MET A 164 17.72 18.61 7.20
N ILE A 165 17.48 19.71 7.90
CA ILE A 165 17.61 21.08 7.38
C ILE A 165 18.67 21.79 8.23
N ASN A 166 19.75 22.25 7.59
CA ASN A 166 20.88 22.93 8.25
C ASN A 166 21.45 22.18 9.46
N GLY A 167 21.53 20.85 9.39
CA GLY A 167 22.04 19.99 10.47
C GLY A 167 21.06 19.76 11.63
N LYS A 168 19.83 20.29 11.57
CA LYS A 168 18.74 20.01 12.54
C LYS A 168 17.64 19.18 11.90
N LEU A 169 16.89 18.45 12.72
CA LEU A 169 15.72 17.71 12.25
C LEU A 169 14.58 18.69 11.94
N SER A 170 13.86 18.48 10.83
CA SER A 170 12.76 19.34 10.41
C SER A 170 11.45 19.10 11.16
N CYS A 171 11.44 18.25 12.20
CA CYS A 171 10.26 17.89 12.96
C CYS A 171 10.62 17.56 14.41
N LEU A 172 9.72 17.84 15.35
CA LEU A 172 9.92 17.61 16.79
C LEU A 172 9.45 16.23 17.27
N ARG A 173 8.62 15.54 16.47
CA ARG A 173 7.87 14.34 16.89
C ARG A 173 8.74 13.14 17.34
N PRO A 174 9.83 12.76 16.66
CA PRO A 174 10.72 11.71 17.18
C PRO A 174 11.58 12.18 18.36
N GLU A 175 11.84 13.49 18.52
CA GLU A 175 12.49 14.04 19.70
C GLU A 175 11.54 13.93 20.92
N MET A 176 10.27 14.33 20.76
CA MET A 176 9.21 14.15 21.76
C MET A 176 9.01 12.67 22.14
N ALA A 177 8.93 11.77 21.16
CA ALA A 177 8.85 10.33 21.43
C ALA A 177 10.07 9.83 22.21
N THR A 178 11.28 10.25 21.83
CA THR A 178 12.53 9.91 22.52
C THR A 178 12.56 10.43 23.95
N GLU A 179 12.14 11.68 24.18
CA GLU A 179 12.06 12.30 25.50
C GLU A 179 11.10 11.52 26.41
N MET A 180 9.87 11.27 25.95
CA MET A 180 8.87 10.51 26.71
C MET A 180 9.36 9.09 27.03
N LEU A 181 9.91 8.36 26.05
CA LEU A 181 10.47 7.02 26.22
C LEU A 181 11.69 6.97 27.14
N SER A 182 12.43 8.07 27.28
CA SER A 182 13.60 8.19 28.17
C SER A 182 13.19 8.57 29.60
N ALA A 183 12.20 9.44 29.75
CA ALA A 183 11.76 9.98 31.03
C ALA A 183 10.89 9.02 31.86
N SER A 184 10.33 7.96 31.25
CA SER A 184 9.48 6.97 31.91
C SER A 184 10.10 5.57 31.90
N LYS A 185 9.67 4.70 32.83
CA LYS A 185 9.93 3.25 32.76
C LYS A 185 8.69 2.43 32.39
N GLU A 186 7.56 3.08 32.14
CA GLU A 186 6.37 2.44 31.61
C GLU A 186 6.60 1.91 30.18
N ASN A 187 5.98 0.77 29.88
CA ASN A 187 5.89 0.21 28.53
C ASN A 187 4.59 -0.58 28.43
N ASN A 188 3.49 0.15 28.23
CA ASN A 188 2.13 -0.38 28.20
C ASN A 188 1.28 0.42 27.20
N VAL A 189 0.17 -0.15 26.74
CA VAL A 189 -0.72 0.48 25.72
C VAL A 189 -1.13 1.91 26.09
N GLY A 190 -1.45 2.18 27.36
CA GLY A 190 -1.85 3.52 27.81
C GLY A 190 -0.73 4.56 27.73
N PHE A 191 0.51 4.17 28.01
CA PHE A 191 1.69 5.02 27.87
C PHE A 191 2.04 5.27 26.40
N LEU A 192 2.10 4.22 25.58
CA LEU A 192 2.43 4.34 24.16
C LEU A 192 1.35 5.16 23.41
N LYS A 193 0.07 5.03 23.80
CA LYS A 193 -1.03 5.87 23.29
C LYS A 193 -0.80 7.36 23.55
N LYS A 194 -0.32 7.75 24.74
CA LYS A 194 0.03 9.14 25.04
C LYS A 194 1.18 9.67 24.17
N ILE A 195 2.13 8.81 23.79
CA ILE A 195 3.21 9.20 22.87
C ILE A 195 2.63 9.43 21.48
N LEU A 196 1.78 8.53 20.98
CA LEU A 196 1.11 8.67 19.68
C LEU A 196 0.28 9.96 19.61
N ASP A 197 -0.55 10.22 20.64
CA ASP A 197 -1.32 11.47 20.83
C ASP A 197 -0.46 12.74 20.94
N LYS A 198 0.81 12.63 21.37
CA LYS A 198 1.74 13.76 21.37
C LYS A 198 2.56 13.89 20.09
N THR A 199 2.47 12.93 19.18
CA THR A 199 3.33 12.85 17.98
C THR A 199 2.56 12.61 16.68
N HIS A 200 1.24 12.76 16.70
CA HIS A 200 0.41 12.77 15.49
C HIS A 200 0.60 14.08 14.73
N GLN A 201 0.09 14.14 13.50
CA GLN A 201 0.14 15.33 12.67
C GLN A 201 -1.25 15.66 12.11
N GLU A 202 -1.67 16.91 12.28
CA GLU A 202 -2.88 17.48 11.68
C GLU A 202 -2.50 18.41 10.52
N GLY A 203 -3.32 18.50 9.47
CA GLY A 203 -3.13 19.46 8.37
C GLY A 203 -3.61 18.95 7.01
N GLU A 204 -2.83 19.17 5.96
CA GLU A 204 -3.04 18.54 4.64
C GLU A 204 -2.61 17.07 4.66
N LEU A 205 -1.47 16.79 5.32
CA LEU A 205 -0.96 15.46 5.60
C LEU A 205 -1.34 15.09 7.05
N ASN A 206 -2.26 14.15 7.23
CA ASN A 206 -2.81 13.79 8.55
C ASN A 206 -2.35 12.40 8.98
N THR A 207 -2.26 12.17 10.29
CA THR A 207 -2.18 10.79 10.82
C THR A 207 -3.52 10.10 10.58
N LEU A 208 -3.57 9.23 9.58
CA LEU A 208 -4.79 8.52 9.19
C LEU A 208 -5.22 7.53 10.26
N TYR A 209 -4.23 6.85 10.84
CA TYR A 209 -4.42 5.97 11.99
C TYR A 209 -3.14 5.88 12.81
N SER A 210 -3.31 5.50 14.07
CA SER A 210 -2.23 5.18 14.97
C SER A 210 -2.39 3.76 15.46
N ALA A 211 -1.31 3.00 15.51
CA ALA A 211 -1.33 1.59 15.89
C ALA A 211 -0.30 1.28 16.98
N ILE A 212 -0.67 0.40 17.92
CA ILE A 212 0.22 -0.19 18.94
C ILE A 212 0.19 -1.70 18.76
N TYR A 213 1.35 -2.29 18.52
CA TYR A 213 1.54 -3.71 18.26
C TYR A 213 2.17 -4.36 19.51
N ASP A 214 1.40 -5.19 20.21
CA ASP A 214 1.91 -6.07 21.27
C ASP A 214 2.57 -7.29 20.63
N LEU A 215 3.89 -7.22 20.45
CA LEU A 215 4.64 -8.22 19.72
C LEU A 215 4.64 -9.58 20.44
N LYS A 216 4.43 -9.59 21.77
CA LYS A 216 4.38 -10.82 22.56
C LYS A 216 3.02 -11.49 22.56
N LYS A 217 1.94 -10.70 22.66
CA LYS A 217 0.56 -11.22 22.71
C LYS A 217 -0.04 -11.43 21.33
N GLY A 218 0.51 -10.79 20.28
CA GLY A 218 -0.04 -10.84 18.93
C GLY A 218 -1.34 -10.03 18.82
N ILE A 219 -1.36 -8.85 19.46
CA ILE A 219 -2.53 -7.96 19.50
C ILE A 219 -2.14 -6.60 18.91
N ILE A 220 -3.01 -6.02 18.09
CA ILE A 220 -2.85 -4.66 17.56
C ILE A 220 -4.01 -3.80 18.08
N TYR A 221 -3.69 -2.64 18.65
CA TYR A 221 -4.65 -1.62 19.06
C TYR A 221 -4.57 -0.47 18.08
N VAL A 222 -5.65 -0.20 17.35
CA VAL A 222 -5.71 0.81 16.28
C VAL A 222 -6.67 1.93 16.68
N TYR A 223 -6.28 3.16 16.40
CA TYR A 223 -7.02 4.39 16.62
C TYR A 223 -7.13 5.12 15.28
N LEU A 224 -8.32 5.59 14.91
CA LEU A 224 -8.56 6.23 13.61
C LEU A 224 -8.50 7.76 13.76
N PHE A 225 -7.78 8.43 12.85
CA PHE A 225 -7.86 9.87 12.61
C PHE A 225 -7.83 10.73 13.89
N HIS A 226 -6.80 10.51 14.72
CA HIS A 226 -6.56 11.19 16.00
C HIS A 226 -7.56 10.91 17.14
N ASP A 227 -8.56 10.06 16.96
CA ASP A 227 -9.44 9.65 18.07
C ASP A 227 -8.79 8.55 18.92
N TYR A 228 -8.06 8.97 19.95
CA TYR A 228 -7.48 8.07 20.94
C TYR A 228 -8.46 7.55 22.00
N ASN A 229 -9.77 7.82 21.88
CA ASN A 229 -10.80 7.30 22.79
C ASN A 229 -11.44 6.02 22.24
N THR A 230 -11.62 5.92 20.92
CA THR A 230 -12.15 4.71 20.27
C THR A 230 -11.00 3.82 19.82
N VAL A 231 -11.02 2.54 20.22
CA VAL A 231 -9.99 1.56 19.84
C VAL A 231 -10.60 0.38 19.10
N TYR A 232 -10.06 0.08 17.91
CA TYR A 232 -10.26 -1.20 17.25
C TYR A 232 -9.13 -2.15 17.69
N THR A 233 -9.47 -3.34 18.18
CA THR A 233 -8.50 -4.31 18.70
C THR A 233 -8.49 -5.57 17.87
N ILE A 234 -7.32 -5.93 17.35
CA ILE A 234 -7.10 -7.07 16.45
C ILE A 234 -6.25 -8.10 17.21
N ASP A 235 -6.84 -9.21 17.61
CA ASP A 235 -6.10 -10.40 18.06
C ASP A 235 -5.78 -11.26 16.82
N LEU A 236 -4.50 -11.32 16.43
CA LEU A 236 -4.06 -12.03 15.21
C LEU A 236 -4.53 -13.48 15.20
N LYS A 237 -4.42 -14.18 16.34
CA LYS A 237 -4.75 -15.61 16.46
C LYS A 237 -6.26 -15.87 16.28
N SER A 238 -7.11 -14.92 16.64
CA SER A 238 -8.55 -14.97 16.41
C SER A 238 -8.91 -14.59 14.97
N GLU A 239 -8.28 -13.55 14.43
CA GLU A 239 -8.64 -12.96 13.13
C GLU A 239 -8.13 -13.79 11.94
N LEU A 240 -6.93 -14.37 12.05
CA LEU A 240 -6.34 -15.21 11.00
C LEU A 240 -7.07 -16.54 10.80
N LYS A 241 -7.85 -16.99 11.80
CA LYS A 241 -8.73 -18.17 11.69
C LYS A 241 -9.95 -17.94 10.81
N LYS A 242 -10.34 -16.69 10.57
CA LYS A 242 -11.51 -16.34 9.73
C LYS A 242 -11.22 -16.46 8.23
N GLY A 243 -9.99 -16.85 7.86
CA GLY A 243 -9.55 -16.95 6.47
C GLY A 243 -9.03 -15.62 5.92
N TYR A 244 -8.68 -15.64 4.64
CA TYR A 244 -8.22 -14.45 3.93
C TYR A 244 -9.37 -13.46 3.74
N ARG A 245 -9.06 -12.16 3.89
CA ARG A 245 -9.97 -11.05 3.56
C ARG A 245 -9.24 -9.71 3.54
N ILE A 246 -9.84 -8.75 2.84
CA ILE A 246 -9.49 -7.33 2.88
C ILE A 246 -10.66 -6.57 3.51
N GLU A 247 -10.36 -5.65 4.42
CA GLU A 247 -11.31 -4.76 5.09
C GLU A 247 -10.86 -3.30 4.93
N ASN A 248 -11.81 -2.37 4.96
CA ASN A 248 -11.52 -0.94 5.07
C ASN A 248 -11.39 -0.59 6.55
N LEU A 249 -10.30 0.06 6.96
CA LEU A 249 -10.03 0.32 8.39
C LEU A 249 -11.14 1.14 9.04
N ALA A 250 -11.69 2.12 8.31
CA ALA A 250 -12.72 3.02 8.82
C ALA A 250 -14.07 2.32 9.11
N ASP A 251 -14.35 1.16 8.51
CA ASP A 251 -15.59 0.39 8.77
C ASP A 251 -15.67 -0.11 10.22
N HIS A 252 -14.55 -0.14 10.95
CA HIS A 252 -14.46 -0.60 12.35
C HIS A 252 -14.67 0.52 13.38
N PHE A 253 -14.93 1.75 12.95
CA PHE A 253 -15.06 2.92 13.84
C PHE A 253 -16.43 3.60 13.67
N PRO A 254 -16.95 4.29 14.70
CA PRO A 254 -18.09 5.18 14.57
C PRO A 254 -17.82 6.27 13.53
N VAL A 255 -18.87 6.70 12.83
CA VAL A 255 -18.78 7.82 11.87
C VAL A 255 -18.34 9.09 12.59
N SER A 256 -17.25 9.69 12.11
CA SER A 256 -16.73 10.98 12.57
C SER A 256 -16.83 12.01 11.45
N PHE A 257 -17.44 13.17 11.74
CA PHE A 257 -17.56 14.27 10.77
C PHE A 257 -16.18 14.74 10.25
N ALA A 258 -15.14 14.69 11.08
CA ALA A 258 -13.79 15.09 10.69
C ALA A 258 -13.21 14.15 9.62
N TYR A 259 -13.28 12.83 9.85
CA TYR A 259 -12.83 11.82 8.88
C TYR A 259 -13.74 11.76 7.65
N GLU A 260 -15.06 11.93 7.81
CA GLU A 260 -16.02 11.99 6.70
C GLU A 260 -15.75 13.20 5.78
N ASN A 261 -15.49 14.38 6.36
CA ASN A 261 -15.14 15.57 5.59
C ASN A 261 -13.76 15.41 4.90
N PHE A 262 -12.77 14.85 5.58
CA PHE A 262 -11.45 14.58 4.98
C PHE A 262 -11.59 13.60 3.80
N SER A 263 -12.30 12.49 3.99
CA SER A 263 -12.47 11.45 2.96
C SER A 263 -13.34 11.86 1.77
N LYS A 264 -14.43 12.61 1.97
CA LYS A 264 -15.29 13.12 0.88
C LYS A 264 -14.58 14.03 -0.10
N ASN A 265 -13.55 14.75 0.35
CA ASN A 265 -12.78 15.67 -0.49
C ASN A 265 -11.68 14.95 -1.31
N HIS A 266 -11.41 13.66 -1.05
CA HIS A 266 -10.40 12.90 -1.78
C HIS A 266 -10.93 12.39 -3.14
N SER A 267 -10.08 12.40 -4.17
CA SER A 267 -10.45 12.02 -5.55
C SER A 267 -11.02 10.59 -5.67
N LEU A 268 -10.51 9.66 -4.87
CA LEU A 268 -10.96 8.26 -4.82
C LEU A 268 -12.32 8.05 -4.14
N TYR A 269 -12.93 9.07 -3.49
CA TYR A 269 -14.18 8.89 -2.74
C TYR A 269 -15.34 8.33 -3.58
N LEU A 270 -15.45 8.73 -4.85
CA LEU A 270 -16.46 8.17 -5.76
C LEU A 270 -16.21 6.67 -6.02
N LYS A 271 -14.95 6.25 -6.19
CA LYS A 271 -14.58 4.83 -6.32
C LYS A 271 -14.92 4.05 -5.04
N GLU A 272 -14.66 4.60 -3.87
CA GLU A 272 -15.03 3.97 -2.58
C GLU A 272 -16.55 3.84 -2.43
N SER A 273 -17.31 4.85 -2.88
CA SER A 273 -18.78 4.81 -2.91
C SER A 273 -19.30 3.71 -3.84
N ILE A 274 -18.67 3.52 -5.01
CA ILE A 274 -18.94 2.40 -5.92
C ILE A 274 -18.66 1.06 -5.21
N PHE A 275 -17.55 0.93 -4.47
CA PHE A 275 -17.22 -0.30 -3.72
C PHE A 275 -18.18 -0.60 -2.56
N GLN A 276 -18.68 0.42 -1.88
CA GLN A 276 -19.72 0.24 -0.88
C GLN A 276 -21.00 -0.29 -1.54
N GLU A 277 -21.39 0.25 -2.70
CA GLU A 277 -22.51 -0.31 -3.45
C GLU A 277 -22.25 -1.76 -3.94
N MET A 278 -21.02 -2.10 -4.34
CA MET A 278 -20.64 -3.48 -4.69
C MET A 278 -20.79 -4.45 -3.50
N LYS A 279 -20.52 -3.99 -2.27
CA LYS A 279 -20.69 -4.74 -1.02
C LYS A 279 -22.18 -5.00 -0.71
N ASP A 280 -23.04 -4.03 -1.01
CA ASP A 280 -24.46 -4.08 -0.68
C ASP A 280 -25.34 -4.73 -1.77
N LYS A 281 -25.00 -4.55 -3.06
CA LYS A 281 -25.79 -5.00 -4.23
C LYS A 281 -25.11 -6.04 -5.12
N GLY A 282 -23.83 -6.32 -4.89
CA GLY A 282 -23.00 -7.21 -5.70
C GLY A 282 -22.28 -6.51 -6.85
N ILE A 283 -21.09 -7.03 -7.19
CA ILE A 283 -20.14 -6.40 -8.12
C ILE A 283 -20.75 -6.14 -9.50
N ASP A 284 -21.29 -7.18 -10.16
CA ASP A 284 -21.77 -7.06 -11.54
C ASP A 284 -23.02 -6.17 -11.66
N THR A 285 -23.96 -6.26 -10.71
CA THR A 285 -25.13 -5.36 -10.63
C THR A 285 -24.71 -3.89 -10.55
N THR A 286 -23.70 -3.61 -9.73
CA THR A 286 -23.19 -2.26 -9.51
C THR A 286 -22.46 -1.73 -10.75
N ILE A 287 -21.67 -2.58 -11.42
CA ILE A 287 -20.99 -2.22 -12.68
C ILE A 287 -22.00 -1.88 -13.77
N ASP A 288 -23.06 -2.66 -13.90
CA ASP A 288 -24.08 -2.44 -14.94
C ASP A 288 -24.87 -1.16 -14.68
N HIS A 289 -25.14 -0.86 -13.41
CA HIS A 289 -25.69 0.43 -13.00
C HIS A 289 -24.79 1.60 -13.42
N TYR A 290 -23.50 1.60 -13.04
CA TYR A 290 -22.63 2.74 -13.30
C TYR A 290 -22.19 2.87 -14.77
N ILE A 291 -22.13 1.79 -15.55
CA ILE A 291 -21.99 1.87 -17.01
C ILE A 291 -23.20 2.61 -17.60
N ALA A 292 -24.43 2.23 -17.24
CA ALA A 292 -25.64 2.88 -17.74
C ALA A 292 -25.76 4.35 -17.29
N GLU A 293 -25.33 4.71 -16.07
CA GLU A 293 -25.24 6.12 -15.66
C GLU A 293 -24.18 6.89 -16.44
N SER A 294 -23.03 6.27 -16.72
CA SER A 294 -21.98 6.92 -17.51
C SER A 294 -22.44 7.20 -18.95
N GLU A 295 -23.17 6.27 -19.58
CA GLU A 295 -23.78 6.48 -20.91
C GLU A 295 -24.74 7.67 -20.93
N LYS A 296 -25.65 7.78 -19.94
CA LYS A 296 -26.59 8.90 -19.82
C LYS A 296 -25.92 10.26 -19.65
N LEU A 297 -24.78 10.29 -18.95
CA LEU A 297 -24.06 11.51 -18.60
C LEU A 297 -23.04 11.94 -19.66
N SER A 298 -22.81 11.14 -20.70
CA SER A 298 -21.87 11.45 -21.78
C SER A 298 -22.27 12.74 -22.54
N PRO A 299 -21.33 13.67 -22.84
CA PRO A 299 -19.88 13.62 -22.62
C PRO A 299 -19.41 14.31 -21.32
N LYS A 300 -20.29 14.58 -20.35
CA LYS A 300 -20.01 15.33 -19.12
C LYS A 300 -19.63 14.44 -17.92
N ASN A 301 -19.25 13.19 -18.18
CA ASN A 301 -19.08 12.10 -17.21
C ASN A 301 -17.62 11.85 -16.76
N GLU A 302 -16.68 12.75 -17.06
CA GLU A 302 -15.22 12.51 -16.92
C GLU A 302 -14.81 11.99 -15.51
N LYS A 303 -15.40 12.53 -14.44
CA LYS A 303 -15.15 12.05 -13.06
C LYS A 303 -15.65 10.62 -12.81
N LEU A 304 -16.76 10.21 -13.42
CA LEU A 304 -17.32 8.87 -13.27
C LEU A 304 -16.48 7.86 -14.07
N ASN A 305 -16.07 8.18 -15.29
CA ASN A 305 -15.18 7.30 -16.07
C ASN A 305 -13.83 7.09 -15.37
N ALA A 306 -13.25 8.12 -14.76
CA ALA A 306 -12.06 7.98 -13.92
C ALA A 306 -12.29 7.06 -12.71
N ALA A 307 -13.41 7.23 -11.99
CA ALA A 307 -13.75 6.36 -10.86
C ALA A 307 -14.03 4.90 -11.27
N LEU A 308 -14.60 4.67 -12.46
CA LEU A 308 -14.81 3.33 -13.03
C LEU A 308 -13.49 2.65 -13.44
N LEU A 309 -12.53 3.42 -13.96
CA LEU A 309 -11.18 2.90 -14.22
C LEU A 309 -10.48 2.50 -12.91
N GLU A 310 -10.53 3.36 -11.90
CA GLU A 310 -10.01 3.05 -10.56
C GLU A 310 -10.72 1.82 -9.94
N ALA A 311 -12.02 1.64 -10.21
CA ALA A 311 -12.76 0.47 -9.75
C ALA A 311 -12.27 -0.82 -10.43
N ALA A 312 -12.06 -0.79 -11.75
CA ALA A 312 -11.47 -1.92 -12.48
C ALA A 312 -10.07 -2.26 -11.96
N LEU A 313 -9.20 -1.25 -11.76
CA LEU A 313 -7.85 -1.45 -11.22
C LEU A 313 -7.88 -2.02 -9.79
N GLN A 314 -8.80 -1.57 -8.95
CA GLN A 314 -8.97 -2.07 -7.58
C GLN A 314 -9.43 -3.54 -7.54
N LEU A 315 -10.36 -3.93 -8.42
CA LEU A 315 -10.79 -5.33 -8.55
C LEU A 315 -9.62 -6.25 -8.93
N ILE A 316 -8.73 -5.82 -9.82
CA ILE A 316 -7.52 -6.56 -10.20
C ILE A 316 -6.54 -6.64 -9.04
N LYS A 317 -6.32 -5.54 -8.30
CA LYS A 317 -5.46 -5.50 -7.10
C LYS A 317 -5.95 -6.47 -6.02
N TYR A 318 -7.24 -6.47 -5.70
CA TYR A 318 -7.83 -7.40 -4.73
C TYR A 318 -7.74 -8.86 -5.18
N SER A 319 -8.00 -9.12 -6.47
CA SER A 319 -7.82 -10.44 -7.08
C SER A 319 -6.36 -10.91 -6.95
N TRP A 320 -5.38 -10.09 -7.33
CA TRP A 320 -3.98 -10.46 -7.20
C TRP A 320 -3.58 -10.69 -5.74
N ASN A 321 -3.94 -9.79 -4.83
CA ASN A 321 -3.56 -9.88 -3.42
C ASN A 321 -4.05 -11.21 -2.80
N GLU A 322 -5.26 -11.66 -3.13
CA GLU A 322 -5.78 -12.95 -2.66
C GLU A 322 -5.02 -14.14 -3.23
N HIS A 323 -4.88 -14.21 -4.56
CA HIS A 323 -4.22 -15.33 -5.24
C HIS A 323 -2.69 -15.35 -5.06
N ASP A 324 -2.09 -14.27 -4.54
CA ASP A 324 -0.67 -14.18 -4.16
C ASP A 324 -0.44 -14.07 -2.63
N ASN A 325 -1.43 -14.46 -1.84
CA ASN A 325 -1.36 -14.66 -0.37
C ASN A 325 -1.10 -13.40 0.46
N GLY A 326 -1.47 -12.22 -0.04
CA GLY A 326 -1.35 -10.93 0.63
C GLY A 326 -0.29 -9.99 0.06
N SER A 327 0.36 -10.35 -1.06
CA SER A 327 1.41 -9.53 -1.67
C SER A 327 0.86 -8.30 -2.43
N GLU A 328 1.71 -7.30 -2.60
CA GLU A 328 1.44 -6.20 -3.55
C GLU A 328 1.43 -6.71 -5.01
N TRP A 329 0.71 -5.99 -5.88
CA TRP A 329 0.64 -6.35 -7.30
C TRP A 329 1.95 -5.99 -8.03
N GLY A 330 2.96 -6.87 -7.98
CA GLY A 330 4.30 -6.60 -8.51
C GLY A 330 4.35 -6.16 -9.98
N TYR A 331 3.36 -6.54 -10.80
CA TYR A 331 3.20 -6.05 -12.18
C TYR A 331 2.88 -4.54 -12.22
N TRP A 332 2.04 -4.05 -11.30
CA TRP A 332 1.72 -2.63 -11.15
C TRP A 332 2.99 -1.81 -10.97
N PHE A 333 3.81 -2.23 -10.01
CA PHE A 333 5.09 -1.61 -9.65
C PHE A 333 6.25 -1.96 -10.60
N SER A 334 5.99 -2.65 -11.71
CA SER A 334 7.00 -3.02 -12.73
C SER A 334 8.20 -3.83 -12.19
N LYS A 335 8.01 -4.53 -11.06
CA LYS A 335 9.06 -5.35 -10.41
C LYS A 335 9.44 -6.55 -11.29
N PRO A 336 10.70 -7.02 -11.29
CA PRO A 336 11.14 -8.14 -12.13
C PRO A 336 10.29 -9.41 -12.04
N GLN A 337 9.87 -9.81 -10.83
CA GLN A 337 8.95 -10.94 -10.62
C GLN A 337 7.49 -10.64 -11.01
N GLY A 338 7.10 -9.37 -11.11
CA GLY A 338 5.75 -8.96 -11.53
C GLY A 338 5.40 -9.38 -12.97
N TYR A 339 6.41 -9.65 -13.80
CA TYR A 339 6.26 -10.16 -15.16
C TYR A 339 6.13 -11.69 -15.24
N ASP A 340 6.26 -12.41 -14.12
CA ASP A 340 6.02 -13.85 -14.02
C ASP A 340 4.52 -14.12 -13.77
N ILE A 341 3.70 -13.82 -14.80
CA ILE A 341 2.23 -13.84 -14.68
C ILE A 341 1.72 -15.25 -14.35
N LYS A 342 1.23 -15.41 -13.12
CA LYS A 342 0.54 -16.60 -12.64
C LYS A 342 -0.85 -16.72 -13.26
N LYS A 343 -1.24 -17.94 -13.62
CA LYS A 343 -2.58 -18.23 -14.15
C LYS A 343 -3.51 -18.68 -13.02
N TYR A 344 -4.66 -18.02 -12.90
CA TYR A 344 -5.73 -18.39 -11.98
C TYR A 344 -7.07 -17.90 -12.53
N LYS A 345 -8.18 -18.30 -11.90
CA LYS A 345 -9.54 -17.89 -12.28
C LYS A 345 -10.17 -17.05 -11.18
N ASP A 346 -10.74 -15.92 -11.56
CA ASP A 346 -11.44 -15.02 -10.64
C ASP A 346 -12.54 -14.24 -11.37
N ASN A 347 -13.70 -14.08 -10.74
CA ASN A 347 -14.83 -13.35 -11.33
C ASN A 347 -14.57 -11.82 -11.31
N ARG A 348 -13.85 -11.29 -10.31
CA ARG A 348 -13.50 -9.86 -10.22
C ARG A 348 -12.74 -9.38 -11.44
N LEU A 349 -11.93 -10.25 -12.05
CA LEU A 349 -11.20 -9.95 -13.28
C LEU A 349 -12.11 -9.86 -14.51
N ALA A 350 -13.18 -10.65 -14.60
CA ALA A 350 -14.17 -10.53 -15.67
C ALA A 350 -14.99 -9.23 -15.52
N SER A 351 -15.38 -8.90 -14.28
CA SER A 351 -16.01 -7.63 -13.93
C SER A 351 -15.12 -6.41 -14.28
N ALA A 352 -13.81 -6.51 -13.99
CA ALA A 352 -12.83 -5.48 -14.38
C ALA A 352 -12.64 -5.38 -15.91
N GLU A 353 -12.61 -6.50 -16.63
CA GLU A 353 -12.52 -6.54 -18.09
C GLU A 353 -13.75 -5.90 -18.76
N LYS A 354 -14.95 -6.06 -18.18
CA LYS A 354 -16.19 -5.40 -18.62
C LYS A 354 -16.07 -3.86 -18.56
N LEU A 355 -15.60 -3.33 -17.42
CA LEU A 355 -15.32 -1.90 -17.24
C LEU A 355 -14.27 -1.39 -18.23
N LEU A 356 -13.12 -2.08 -18.35
CA LEU A 356 -12.05 -1.68 -19.27
C LEU A 356 -12.48 -1.73 -20.74
N SER A 357 -13.31 -2.70 -21.13
CA SER A 357 -13.87 -2.81 -22.47
C SER A 357 -14.82 -1.65 -22.79
N TYR A 358 -15.70 -1.29 -21.84
CA TYR A 358 -16.56 -0.11 -21.97
C TYR A 358 -15.74 1.18 -22.10
N LEU A 359 -14.80 1.41 -21.18
CA LEU A 359 -14.02 2.65 -21.13
C LEU A 359 -13.11 2.82 -22.35
N SER A 360 -12.41 1.76 -22.78
CA SER A 360 -11.51 1.80 -23.93
C SER A 360 -12.21 1.94 -25.28
N ALA A 361 -13.46 1.47 -25.40
CA ALA A 361 -14.29 1.69 -26.58
C ALA A 361 -14.76 3.14 -26.71
N HIS A 362 -14.91 3.86 -25.59
CA HIS A 362 -15.39 5.25 -25.55
C HIS A 362 -14.26 6.29 -25.46
N GLU A 363 -13.02 5.88 -25.19
CA GLU A 363 -11.86 6.78 -25.15
C GLU A 363 -11.28 7.02 -26.55
N ASN A 364 -11.54 8.19 -27.11
CA ASN A 364 -11.06 8.62 -28.42
C ASN A 364 -10.22 9.92 -28.40
N LYS A 365 -9.95 10.48 -27.22
CA LYS A 365 -9.17 11.72 -27.03
C LYS A 365 -7.80 11.41 -26.43
N ASP A 366 -7.74 10.67 -25.33
CA ASP A 366 -6.48 10.24 -24.70
C ASP A 366 -6.13 8.82 -25.14
N LEU A 367 -5.36 8.75 -26.23
CA LEU A 367 -4.90 7.48 -26.80
C LEU A 367 -3.93 6.75 -25.85
N LYS A 368 -3.23 7.46 -24.96
CA LYS A 368 -2.35 6.87 -23.93
C LYS A 368 -3.16 6.17 -22.85
N LEU A 369 -4.25 6.80 -22.40
CA LEU A 369 -5.18 6.20 -21.47
C LEU A 369 -5.86 4.97 -22.08
N ARG A 370 -6.28 5.04 -23.34
CA ARG A 370 -6.83 3.87 -24.06
C ARG A 370 -5.82 2.73 -24.18
N ASN A 371 -4.58 3.01 -24.57
CA ASN A 371 -3.56 1.99 -24.74
C ASN A 371 -3.11 1.39 -23.40
N PHE A 372 -3.13 2.16 -22.31
CA PHE A 372 -3.04 1.63 -20.95
C PHE A 372 -4.20 0.67 -20.61
N MET A 373 -5.44 1.02 -20.94
CA MET A 373 -6.57 0.10 -20.70
C MET A 373 -6.46 -1.21 -21.53
N TYR A 374 -5.92 -1.15 -22.75
CA TYR A 374 -5.56 -2.35 -23.51
C TYR A 374 -4.46 -3.17 -22.82
N GLU A 375 -3.43 -2.53 -22.26
CA GLU A 375 -2.36 -3.20 -21.52
C GLU A 375 -2.91 -4.00 -20.33
N ILE A 376 -3.79 -3.38 -19.54
CA ILE A 376 -4.42 -4.01 -18.37
C ILE A 376 -5.40 -5.12 -18.79
N SER A 377 -6.13 -4.93 -19.90
CA SER A 377 -6.98 -5.99 -20.50
C SER A 377 -6.14 -7.18 -20.98
N GLY A 378 -4.93 -6.91 -21.49
CA GLY A 378 -3.92 -7.90 -21.83
C GLY A 378 -3.48 -8.70 -20.61
N TYR A 379 -3.14 -8.03 -19.52
CA TYR A 379 -2.78 -8.65 -18.25
C TYR A 379 -3.89 -9.59 -17.73
N ILE A 380 -5.15 -9.11 -17.67
CA ILE A 380 -6.31 -9.91 -17.23
C ILE A 380 -6.41 -11.19 -18.07
N ASN A 381 -6.33 -11.08 -19.39
CA ASN A 381 -6.43 -12.23 -20.28
C ASN A 381 -5.28 -13.23 -20.07
N LEU A 382 -4.05 -12.78 -19.81
CA LEU A 382 -2.95 -13.70 -19.50
C LEU A 382 -3.15 -14.44 -18.17
N VAL A 383 -3.60 -13.75 -17.11
CA VAL A 383 -3.95 -14.35 -15.81
C VAL A 383 -5.08 -15.38 -15.97
N GLN A 384 -6.16 -15.00 -16.66
CA GLN A 384 -7.29 -15.88 -16.94
C GLN A 384 -6.93 -17.03 -17.92
N GLY A 385 -5.71 -17.09 -18.46
CA GLY A 385 -5.24 -18.15 -19.36
C GLY A 385 -5.59 -17.98 -20.84
N ASN A 386 -6.25 -16.88 -21.21
CA ASN A 386 -6.62 -16.50 -22.58
C ASN A 386 -5.41 -15.94 -23.36
N THR A 387 -4.34 -16.74 -23.50
CA THR A 387 -3.02 -16.25 -23.96
C THR A 387 -3.06 -15.57 -25.34
N LYS A 388 -3.90 -16.03 -26.28
CA LYS A 388 -4.08 -15.38 -27.59
C LYS A 388 -4.62 -13.95 -27.44
N THR A 389 -5.76 -13.79 -26.77
CA THR A 389 -6.41 -12.50 -26.52
C THR A 389 -5.49 -11.55 -25.75
N GLY A 390 -4.77 -12.06 -24.75
CA GLY A 390 -3.79 -11.28 -23.99
C GLY A 390 -2.68 -10.72 -24.89
N LYS A 391 -2.12 -11.55 -25.77
CA LYS A 391 -1.09 -11.14 -26.74
C LYS A 391 -1.60 -10.09 -27.74
N GLU A 392 -2.84 -10.22 -28.20
CA GLU A 392 -3.48 -9.23 -29.08
C GLU A 392 -3.67 -7.87 -28.39
N PHE A 393 -4.09 -7.86 -27.13
CA PHE A 393 -4.22 -6.63 -26.33
C PHE A 393 -2.86 -5.97 -26.04
N TYR A 394 -1.83 -6.74 -25.67
CA TYR A 394 -0.48 -6.20 -25.50
C TYR A 394 0.11 -5.64 -26.80
N ALA A 395 -0.12 -6.30 -27.94
CA ALA A 395 0.29 -5.78 -29.24
C ALA A 395 -0.41 -4.45 -29.57
N LYS A 396 -1.70 -4.30 -29.23
CA LYS A 396 -2.43 -3.02 -29.37
C LYS A 396 -1.84 -1.93 -28.47
N SER A 397 -1.57 -2.24 -27.19
CA SER A 397 -1.11 -1.25 -26.19
C SER A 397 0.26 -0.63 -26.47
N ILE A 398 1.09 -1.27 -27.29
CA ILE A 398 2.44 -0.79 -27.65
C ILE A 398 2.60 -0.48 -29.15
N SER A 399 1.51 -0.52 -29.93
CA SER A 399 1.57 -0.42 -31.41
C SER A 399 2.08 0.94 -31.91
N ASN A 400 1.77 2.03 -31.21
CA ASN A 400 2.35 3.35 -31.41
C ASN A 400 2.97 3.87 -30.09
N PRO A 401 4.31 3.97 -29.98
CA PRO A 401 4.99 4.49 -28.80
C PRO A 401 4.61 5.93 -28.40
N GLU A 402 4.22 6.78 -29.36
CA GLU A 402 3.80 8.16 -29.05
C GLU A 402 2.41 8.20 -28.36
N GLU A 403 1.59 7.17 -28.62
CA GLU A 403 0.26 6.96 -28.03
C GLU A 403 0.29 6.06 -26.79
N ALA A 404 1.43 5.86 -26.14
CA ALA A 404 1.51 5.08 -24.90
C ALA A 404 2.18 5.86 -23.77
N TYR A 405 1.85 5.52 -22.51
CA TYR A 405 2.66 5.97 -21.38
C TYR A 405 3.97 5.16 -21.34
N PRO A 406 5.10 5.74 -20.85
CA PRO A 406 6.38 5.03 -20.77
C PRO A 406 6.28 3.69 -20.01
N VAL A 407 5.53 3.65 -18.90
CA VAL A 407 5.31 2.41 -18.13
C VAL A 407 4.59 1.33 -18.94
N THR A 408 3.59 1.70 -19.74
CA THR A 408 2.86 0.77 -20.63
C THR A 408 3.77 0.20 -21.71
N LEU A 409 4.68 1.01 -22.26
CA LEU A 409 5.71 0.51 -23.18
C LEU A 409 6.69 -0.42 -22.48
N THR A 410 7.20 -0.08 -21.29
CA THR A 410 8.12 -0.93 -20.54
C THR A 410 7.50 -2.29 -20.24
N ARG A 411 6.32 -2.32 -19.63
CA ARG A 411 5.65 -3.57 -19.24
C ARG A 411 5.18 -4.37 -20.45
N GLY A 412 4.57 -3.72 -21.44
CA GLY A 412 4.09 -4.38 -22.65
C GLY A 412 5.20 -5.01 -23.49
N ASN A 413 6.35 -4.33 -23.66
CA ASN A 413 7.49 -4.91 -24.37
C ASN A 413 8.10 -6.11 -23.63
N GLU A 414 8.24 -6.06 -22.30
CA GLU A 414 8.78 -7.19 -21.53
C GLU A 414 7.84 -8.40 -21.55
N ILE A 415 6.52 -8.21 -21.47
CA ILE A 415 5.55 -9.29 -21.64
C ILE A 415 5.58 -9.86 -23.07
N MET A 416 5.59 -9.02 -24.10
CA MET A 416 5.65 -9.51 -25.50
C MET A 416 6.95 -10.29 -25.78
N LYS A 417 8.08 -9.85 -25.22
CA LYS A 417 9.37 -10.57 -25.25
C LYS A 417 9.31 -11.93 -24.54
N ARG A 418 8.50 -12.09 -23.49
CA ARG A 418 8.26 -13.36 -22.79
C ARG A 418 7.31 -14.28 -23.56
N LEU A 419 6.27 -13.74 -24.20
CA LEU A 419 5.28 -14.46 -25.02
C LEU A 419 5.76 -14.86 -26.43
N ASN A 420 6.99 -14.49 -26.80
CA ASN A 420 7.65 -14.82 -28.07
C ASN A 420 8.83 -15.81 -27.89
N LYS A 421 9.04 -16.30 -26.66
CA LYS A 421 9.94 -17.41 -26.33
C LYS A 421 9.13 -18.69 -26.18
#